data_AF-A0A533YV67-F1
#
_entry.id   AF-A0A533YV67-F1
#
_cell.length_a   1.000
_cell.length_b   1.000
_cell.length_c   1.000
_cell.angle_alpha   90.00
_cell.angle_beta   90.00
_cell.angle_gamma   90.00
#
_symmetry.space_group_name_H-M   'P 1'
#
loop_
_entity.id
_entity.type
_entity.pdbx_description
1 polymer ?
#
loop_
_entity_poly.entity_id
_entity_poly.type
_entity_poly.pdbx_seq_one_letter_code
_entity_poly.pdbx_strand_id
1 'polypeptide(L)'
;MDLIPGRATLGGLYTGLHFAAHDRVFAAASDMPWLSPAAIRVVLDRALSGDIVIPDLAGKLQPMHAVYAKTCLPVLRSLVEVGRLKVQDLCLSPQLRAHRIPEAAFRNVDPELRSFFNINTPEDLAKAKKWIET
;
A
#
# COMPACT_ATOMS: atom_id res chain seq x y z
N MET A 1 10.12 -5.89 -15.66
CA MET A 1 11.49 -5.87 -15.10
C MET A 1 11.65 -4.53 -14.40
N ASP A 2 12.15 -4.52 -13.16
CA ASP A 2 12.25 -3.30 -12.37
C ASP A 2 13.27 -2.31 -12.98
N LEU A 3 12.90 -1.03 -13.06
CA LEU A 3 13.78 0.04 -13.50
C LEU A 3 14.97 0.26 -12.56
N ILE A 4 14.85 -0.19 -11.30
CA ILE A 4 15.94 -0.17 -10.33
C ILE A 4 16.05 -1.56 -9.69
N PRO A 5 16.87 -2.45 -10.25
CA PRO A 5 17.04 -3.82 -9.76
C PRO A 5 17.51 -3.87 -8.30
N GLY A 6 17.00 -4.85 -7.53
CA GLY A 6 17.48 -5.14 -6.18
C GLY A 6 17.01 -4.18 -5.08
N ARG A 7 15.94 -3.42 -5.31
CA ARG A 7 15.45 -2.36 -4.38
C ARG A 7 14.13 -2.68 -3.69
N ALA A 8 13.84 -3.97 -3.51
CA ALA A 8 12.66 -4.49 -2.82
C ALA A 8 11.34 -3.86 -3.35
N THR A 9 10.32 -3.78 -2.51
CA THR A 9 8.99 -3.24 -2.83
C THR A 9 9.01 -1.84 -3.45
N LEU A 10 9.98 -1.01 -3.07
CA LEU A 10 10.06 0.38 -3.51
C LEU A 10 10.50 0.50 -4.98
N GLY A 11 11.36 -0.41 -5.45
CA GLY A 11 11.74 -0.51 -6.87
C GLY A 11 10.56 -0.93 -7.76
N GLY A 12 9.76 -1.88 -7.28
CA GLY A 12 8.52 -2.31 -7.96
C GLY A 12 7.48 -1.20 -8.02
N LEU A 13 7.25 -0.49 -6.90
CA LEU A 13 6.32 0.65 -6.84
C LEU A 13 6.77 1.78 -7.77
N TYR A 14 8.06 2.13 -7.76
CA TYR A 14 8.62 3.14 -8.66
C TYR A 14 8.40 2.75 -10.12
N THR A 15 8.69 1.50 -10.47
CA THR A 15 8.55 1.01 -11.85
C THR A 15 7.09 1.02 -12.30
N GLY A 16 6.18 0.51 -11.47
CA GLY A 16 4.76 0.48 -11.76
C GLY A 16 4.19 1.89 -11.92
N LEU A 17 4.56 2.82 -11.04
CA LEU A 17 4.11 4.21 -11.11
C LEU A 17 4.70 4.96 -12.33
N HIS A 18 5.96 4.67 -12.69
CA HIS A 18 6.64 5.30 -13.82
C HIS A 18 5.98 4.92 -15.16
N PHE A 19 5.62 3.66 -15.35
CA PHE A 19 4.99 3.17 -16.58
C PHE A 19 3.46 3.24 -16.57
N ALA A 20 2.83 3.62 -15.46
CA ALA A 20 1.38 3.74 -15.38
C ALA A 20 0.84 4.73 -16.42
N ALA A 21 -0.22 4.34 -17.14
CA ALA A 21 -0.91 5.24 -18.06
C ALA A 21 -1.61 6.39 -17.32
N HIS A 22 -2.08 6.13 -16.10
CA HIS A 22 -2.81 7.09 -15.27
C HIS A 22 -1.88 7.78 -14.27
N ASP A 23 -2.30 8.97 -13.80
CA ASP A 23 -1.53 9.76 -12.83
C ASP A 23 -1.51 9.19 -11.42
N ARG A 24 -2.34 8.18 -11.15
CA ARG A 24 -2.45 7.52 -9.86
C ARG A 24 -2.55 6.02 -10.05
N VAL A 25 -1.93 5.28 -9.14
CA VAL A 25 -1.99 3.82 -9.10
C VAL A 25 -2.38 3.37 -7.71
N PHE A 26 -3.19 2.32 -7.63
CA PHE A 26 -3.39 1.57 -6.39
C PHE A 26 -2.33 0.46 -6.33
N ALA A 27 -1.58 0.40 -5.24
CA ALA A 27 -0.60 -0.63 -4.99
C ALA A 27 -1.19 -1.70 -4.07
N ALA A 28 -1.08 -2.95 -4.51
CA ALA A 28 -1.42 -4.15 -3.74
C ALA A 28 -0.19 -5.07 -3.68
N ALA A 29 0.07 -5.67 -2.52
CA ALA A 29 1.05 -6.77 -2.43
C ALA A 29 0.43 -8.09 -2.91
N SER A 30 1.26 -8.95 -3.51
CA SER A 30 0.86 -10.25 -4.03
C SER A 30 0.57 -11.29 -2.95
N ASP A 31 0.95 -11.02 -1.71
CA ASP A 31 0.81 -11.87 -0.51
C ASP A 31 -0.47 -11.56 0.31
N MET A 32 -1.42 -10.81 -0.27
CA MET A 32 -2.73 -10.51 0.32
C MET A 32 -3.86 -11.26 -0.40
N PRO A 33 -4.18 -12.51 0.00
CA PRO A 33 -5.16 -13.33 -0.71
C PRO A 33 -6.63 -12.93 -0.47
N TRP A 34 -6.95 -12.13 0.57
CA TRP A 34 -8.34 -11.71 0.88
C TRP A 34 -8.61 -10.24 0.61
N LEU A 35 -8.01 -9.66 -0.43
CA LEU A 35 -8.32 -8.30 -0.85
C LEU A 35 -9.84 -8.10 -1.02
N SER A 36 -10.46 -7.27 -0.16
CA SER A 36 -11.86 -6.89 -0.33
C SER A 36 -11.99 -5.75 -1.33
N PRO A 37 -12.79 -5.91 -2.40
CA PRO A 37 -13.12 -4.81 -3.31
C PRO A 37 -13.74 -3.61 -2.59
N ALA A 38 -14.47 -3.84 -1.50
CA ALA A 38 -15.08 -2.79 -0.71
C ALA A 38 -14.02 -1.97 0.07
N ALA A 39 -13.01 -2.65 0.64
CA ALA A 39 -11.89 -1.97 1.29
C ALA A 39 -11.05 -1.16 0.29
N ILE A 40 -10.78 -1.72 -0.89
CA ILE A 40 -10.09 -1.00 -1.97
C ILE A 40 -10.88 0.25 -2.37
N ARG A 41 -12.22 0.14 -2.50
CA ARG A 41 -13.07 1.28 -2.85
C ARG A 41 -13.00 2.42 -1.83
N VAL A 42 -12.93 2.12 -0.53
CA VAL A 42 -12.71 3.14 0.51
C VAL A 42 -11.44 3.97 0.24
N VAL A 43 -10.37 3.34 -0.25
CA VAL A 43 -9.14 4.04 -0.62
C VAL A 43 -9.31 4.82 -1.93
N LEU A 44 -9.88 4.19 -2.96
CA LEU A 44 -10.05 4.80 -4.28
C LEU A 44 -10.98 6.02 -4.27
N ASP A 45 -12.05 6.00 -3.47
CA ASP A 45 -12.98 7.12 -3.30
C ASP A 45 -12.27 8.37 -2.73
N ARG A 46 -11.10 8.19 -2.12
CA ARG A 46 -10.26 9.24 -1.53
C ARG A 46 -8.97 9.48 -2.31
N ALA A 47 -8.81 8.89 -3.50
CA ALA A 47 -7.57 8.94 -4.30
C ALA A 47 -7.07 10.36 -4.61
N LEU A 48 -7.94 11.37 -4.58
CA LEU A 48 -7.60 12.78 -4.85
C LEU A 48 -7.24 13.58 -3.58
N SER A 49 -7.40 12.99 -2.40
CA SER A 49 -7.17 13.66 -1.10
C SER A 49 -5.69 13.90 -0.78
N GLY A 50 -4.76 13.34 -1.55
CA GLY A 50 -3.32 13.45 -1.35
C GLY A 50 -2.50 12.95 -2.53
N ASP A 51 -1.19 13.08 -2.41
CA ASP A 51 -0.23 12.36 -3.27
C ASP A 51 -0.15 10.89 -2.89
N ILE A 52 -0.35 10.61 -1.60
CA ILE A 52 -0.42 9.27 -1.04
C ILE A 52 -1.73 9.17 -0.26
N VAL A 53 -2.49 8.12 -0.50
CA VAL A 53 -3.72 7.81 0.24
C VAL A 53 -3.56 6.44 0.83
N ILE A 54 -3.41 6.37 2.16
CA ILE A 54 -2.91 5.17 2.84
C ILE A 54 -3.78 4.83 4.06
N PRO A 55 -4.15 3.56 4.24
CA PRO A 55 -4.77 3.08 5.47
C PRO A 55 -3.82 3.19 6.65
N ASP A 56 -4.32 3.69 7.77
CA ASP A 56 -3.65 3.71 9.07
C ASP A 56 -4.47 2.87 10.07
N LEU A 57 -3.99 1.65 10.31
CA LEU A 57 -4.64 0.67 11.17
C LEU A 57 -3.97 0.70 12.54
N ALA A 58 -4.61 1.36 13.51
CA ALA A 58 -4.09 1.56 14.86
C ALA A 58 -2.62 2.06 14.91
N GLY A 59 -2.25 3.01 14.04
CA GLY A 59 -0.88 3.57 13.95
C GLY A 59 0.04 2.84 12.98
N LYS A 60 -0.43 1.74 12.35
CA LYS A 60 0.33 0.96 11.36
C LYS A 60 -0.13 1.29 9.95
N LEU A 61 0.73 2.01 9.23
CA LEU A 61 0.53 2.32 7.82
C LEU A 61 0.57 1.07 6.94
N GLN A 62 -0.35 0.99 5.97
CA GLN A 62 -0.46 -0.11 5.01
C GLN A 62 -0.03 0.34 3.60
N PRO A 63 1.29 0.43 3.33
CA PRO A 63 1.80 0.95 2.05
C PRO A 63 1.42 0.08 0.85
N MET A 64 1.19 -1.21 1.08
CA MET A 64 0.77 -2.12 0.02
C MET A 64 -0.75 -2.23 -0.09
N HIS A 65 -1.52 -1.28 0.46
CA HIS A 65 -2.95 -1.15 0.23
C HIS A 65 -3.30 0.34 0.07
N ALA A 66 -2.53 1.04 -0.77
CA ALA A 66 -2.53 2.49 -0.84
C ALA A 66 -2.55 3.01 -2.28
N VAL A 67 -3.04 4.23 -2.47
CA VAL A 67 -2.92 4.96 -3.75
C VAL A 67 -1.71 5.87 -3.72
N TYR A 68 -0.96 5.87 -4.82
CA TYR A 68 0.20 6.72 -5.05
C TYR A 68 0.01 7.53 -6.34
N ALA A 69 0.27 8.83 -6.28
CA ALA A 69 0.28 9.72 -7.43
C ALA A 69 1.67 9.79 -8.08
N LYS A 70 1.75 10.11 -9.37
CA LYS A 70 3.03 10.28 -10.10
C LYS A 70 3.92 11.37 -9.52
N THR A 71 3.36 12.32 -8.77
CA THR A 71 4.10 13.31 -7.97
C THR A 71 5.02 12.67 -6.94
N CYS A 72 4.81 11.40 -6.56
CA CYS A 72 5.72 10.64 -5.69
C CYS A 72 7.02 10.23 -6.39
N LEU A 73 7.11 10.23 -7.72
CA LEU A 73 8.26 9.70 -8.47
C LEU A 73 9.61 10.36 -8.09
N PRO A 74 9.73 11.70 -7.96
CA PRO A 74 11.00 12.33 -7.57
C PRO A 74 11.46 11.92 -6.17
N VAL A 75 10.52 11.84 -5.21
CA VAL A 75 10.82 11.45 -3.82
C VAL A 75 11.17 9.97 -3.74
N LEU A 76 10.44 9.10 -4.47
CA LEU A 76 10.77 7.67 -4.59
C LEU A 76 12.19 7.48 -5.13
N ARG A 77 12.57 8.19 -6.20
CA ARG A 77 13.92 8.14 -6.77
C ARG A 77 14.96 8.53 -5.74
N SER A 78 14.76 9.66 -5.05
CA SER A 78 15.69 10.13 -4.02
C SER A 78 15.87 9.11 -2.89
N LEU A 79 14.78 8.49 -2.41
CA LEU A 79 14.83 7.45 -1.38
C LEU A 79 15.65 6.23 -1.83
N VAL A 80 15.48 5.81 -3.08
CA VAL A 80 16.26 4.69 -3.65
C VAL A 80 17.74 5.04 -3.73
N GLU A 81 18.08 6.25 -4.17
CA GLU A 81 19.47 6.74 -4.30
C GLU A 81 20.19 6.76 -2.96
N VAL A 82 19.51 7.18 -1.88
CA VAL A 82 20.07 7.19 -0.51
C VAL A 82 19.96 5.84 0.21
N GLY A 83 19.49 4.78 -0.47
CA GLY A 83 19.38 3.43 0.08
C GLY A 83 18.25 3.23 1.11
N ARG A 84 17.29 4.16 1.21
CA ARG A 84 16.11 4.03 2.07
C ARG A 84 15.00 3.30 1.34
N LEU A 85 14.87 2.00 1.60
CA LEU A 85 13.96 1.11 0.86
C LEU A 85 12.60 0.90 1.54
N LYS A 86 12.34 1.57 2.67
CA LYS A 86 11.06 1.45 3.38
C LYS A 86 10.03 2.38 2.73
N VAL A 87 8.95 1.82 2.20
CA VAL A 87 7.85 2.60 1.59
C VAL A 87 7.17 3.54 2.59
N GLN A 88 7.25 3.23 3.89
CA GLN A 88 6.77 4.11 4.97
C GLN A 88 7.52 5.46 5.00
N ASP A 89 8.80 5.49 4.61
CA ASP A 89 9.59 6.73 4.59
C ASP A 89 9.04 7.72 3.54
N LEU A 90 8.41 7.22 2.47
CA LEU A 90 7.73 8.03 1.48
C LEU A 90 6.55 8.80 2.11
N CYS A 91 5.80 8.15 3.00
CA CYS A 91 4.63 8.72 3.67
C CYS A 91 5.00 9.77 4.73
N LEU A 92 6.27 9.81 5.14
CA LEU A 92 6.83 10.77 6.09
C LEU A 92 7.55 11.94 5.39
N SER A 93 7.66 11.91 4.06
CA SER A 93 8.32 12.98 3.32
C SER A 93 7.52 14.28 3.43
N PRO A 94 8.14 15.40 3.85
CA PRO A 94 7.47 16.69 3.93
C PRO A 94 7.11 17.25 2.53
N GLN A 95 7.67 16.66 1.46
CA GLN A 95 7.41 17.06 0.08
C GLN A 95 6.11 16.47 -0.48
N LEU A 96 5.47 15.53 0.23
CA LEU A 96 4.27 14.82 -0.23
C LEU A 96 3.14 14.99 0.77
N ARG A 97 1.92 15.15 0.26
CA ARG A 97 0.72 15.17 1.08
C ARG A 97 0.18 13.75 1.24
N ALA A 98 0.47 13.14 2.40
CA ALA A 98 -0.08 11.84 2.77
C ALA A 98 -1.44 11.99 3.49
N HIS A 99 -2.50 11.46 2.88
CA HIS A 99 -3.81 11.33 3.49
C HIS A 99 -3.95 9.96 4.15
N ARG A 100 -4.07 9.95 5.48
CA ARG A 100 -4.23 8.72 6.27
C ARG A 100 -5.70 8.43 6.50
N ILE A 101 -6.14 7.26 6.07
CA ILE A 101 -7.52 6.80 6.28
C ILE A 101 -7.55 6.00 7.59
N PRO A 102 -8.32 6.42 8.61
CA PRO A 102 -8.38 5.72 9.87
C PRO A 102 -9.05 4.35 9.72
N GLU A 103 -8.63 3.39 10.55
CA GLU A 103 -9.20 2.05 10.64
C GLU A 103 -10.74 1.99 10.67
N ALA A 104 -11.39 2.95 11.35
CA ALA A 104 -12.84 3.03 11.46
C ALA A 104 -13.55 3.12 10.09
N ALA A 105 -12.91 3.68 9.06
CA ALA A 105 -13.47 3.73 7.72
C ALA A 105 -13.55 2.35 7.05
N PHE A 106 -12.70 1.41 7.48
CA PHE A 106 -12.63 0.06 6.93
C PHE A 106 -13.47 -0.93 7.72
N ARG A 107 -13.62 -0.77 9.05
CA ARG A 107 -14.41 -1.70 9.87
C ARG A 107 -15.88 -1.86 9.44
N ASN A 108 -16.44 -0.87 8.75
CA ASN A 108 -17.80 -0.97 8.21
C ASN A 108 -17.91 -1.93 7.01
N VAL A 109 -16.83 -2.10 6.25
CA VAL A 109 -16.80 -2.92 5.02
C VAL A 109 -15.97 -4.19 5.18
N ASP A 110 -15.10 -4.23 6.17
CA ASP A 110 -14.25 -5.36 6.56
C ASP A 110 -14.08 -5.35 8.10
N PRO A 111 -15.06 -5.87 8.86
CA PRO A 111 -15.06 -5.81 10.32
C PRO A 111 -13.85 -6.48 10.98
N GLU A 112 -13.29 -7.49 10.31
CA GLU A 112 -12.14 -8.26 10.79
C GLU A 112 -10.81 -7.82 10.14
N LEU A 113 -10.85 -6.81 9.26
CA LEU A 113 -9.68 -6.27 8.55
C LEU A 113 -8.88 -7.34 7.79
N ARG A 114 -9.55 -8.40 7.30
CA ARG A 114 -8.92 -9.52 6.59
C ARG A 114 -8.19 -9.05 5.33
N SER A 115 -8.66 -7.97 4.71
CA SER A 115 -8.09 -7.37 3.50
C SER A 115 -6.68 -6.80 3.69
N PHE A 116 -6.29 -6.58 4.94
CA PHE A 116 -4.98 -6.07 5.32
C PHE A 116 -4.08 -7.16 5.92
N PHE A 117 -4.56 -8.40 5.97
CA PHE A 117 -3.81 -9.51 6.53
C PHE A 117 -2.79 -10.00 5.50
N ASN A 118 -1.52 -9.83 5.85
CA ASN A 118 -0.39 -10.36 5.08
C ASN A 118 0.06 -11.67 5.73
N ILE A 119 0.19 -12.73 4.93
CA ILE A 119 0.71 -14.03 5.38
C ILE A 119 2.25 -13.98 5.34
N ASN A 120 2.88 -13.59 6.45
CA ASN A 120 4.34 -13.56 6.54
C ASN A 120 4.92 -14.73 7.32
N THR A 121 4.17 -15.33 8.26
CA THR A 121 4.65 -16.44 9.08
C THR A 121 3.82 -17.73 8.92
N PRO A 122 4.37 -18.90 9.27
CA PRO A 122 3.59 -20.14 9.31
C PRO A 122 2.38 -20.07 10.24
N GLU A 123 2.43 -19.28 11.32
CA GLU A 123 1.25 -19.04 12.17
C GLU A 123 0.17 -18.23 11.46
N ASP A 124 0.57 -17.28 10.60
CA ASP A 124 -0.38 -16.55 9.75
C ASP A 124 -1.08 -17.48 8.76
N LEU A 125 -0.36 -18.48 8.23
CA LEU A 125 -0.94 -19.53 7.38
C LEU A 125 -1.91 -20.43 8.16
N ALA A 126 -1.69 -20.67 9.45
CA ALA A 126 -2.63 -21.43 10.26
C ALA A 126 -3.94 -20.65 10.51
N LYS A 127 -3.87 -19.32 10.67
CA LYS A 127 -5.06 -18.46 10.72
C LYS A 127 -5.76 -18.39 9.35
N ALA A 128 -4.97 -18.30 8.28
CA ALA A 128 -5.45 -18.35 6.89
C ALA A 128 -6.29 -19.60 6.59
N LYS A 129 -5.79 -20.78 7.00
CA LYS A 129 -6.46 -22.06 6.77
C LYS A 129 -7.86 -22.11 7.40
N LYS A 130 -8.02 -21.52 8.59
CA LYS A 130 -9.33 -21.42 9.26
C LYS A 130 -10.37 -20.60 8.47
N TRP A 131 -9.95 -19.74 7.54
CA TRP A 131 -10.85 -18.95 6.70
C TRP A 131 -11.15 -19.59 5.33
N ILE A 132 -10.39 -20.61 4.93
CA ILE A 132 -10.59 -21.33 3.67
C ILE A 132 -11.49 -22.58 3.88
N GLU A 133 -11.56 -23.11 5.11
CA GLU A 133 -12.36 -24.29 5.45
C GLU A 133 -13.80 -23.98 5.92
N THR A 134 -14.31 -22.76 5.73
CA THR A 134 -15.72 -22.39 6.01
C THR A 134 -16.40 -21.90 4.73
#